data_AF-A0A3C1LF01-F1
#
_entry.id   AF-A0A3C1LF01-F1
#
_cell.length_a   1.000
_cell.length_b   1.000
_cell.length_c   1.000
_cell.angle_alpha   90.00
_cell.angle_beta   90.00
_cell.angle_gamma   90.00
#
_symmetry.space_group_name_H-M   'P 1'
#
loop_
_entity.id
_entity.type
_entity.pdbx_description
1 polymer ?
#
loop_
_entity_poly.entity_id
_entity_poly.type
_entity_poly.pdbx_seq_one_letter_code
_entity_poly.pdbx_strand_id
1 'polypeptide(L)'
;MNIVLAQQNYHIGNFDYNTAKMLTAIDAAKAQQADLIVFSELSVCGYPPRDFLEFSDFIDQCYAQLEKLAAAANGIGVLVGGPSRNPDALGKDLFNAAFLLYNGKVQAEVHKTLLPTYDVFDEYRYFEPAYHWNVVDFKGHKLAITICEDIWNLGDNPLYRICPMDRLMEHKPDIMINLSASPFDYTHDTDRKAIIKANVMKYQLPMVYVNAVGSQTEIVFDGGSVAFDKNGNVCAALPQFMEATAMVTILPDGTIQQPVIEPAAMVPHQQLEPTTLQPELNIAQVHQALISGIRDYFGKMGFTKAILGSSGGIDSAVVLALACEALGSDNVKAVLMPSPYSSEHSVTDAVQLSKNLNNPYDIVRIDTIYESFLQQLQPIFGNLPFGLAEENTQSRTRGNLLMAISNKLGYILLNTSNKSELSTGYGTLYGDMAGGLSVLGDLYKMQVYALAKYI
;
A
#
# COMPACT_ATOMS: atom_id res chain seq x y z
N MET A 1 15.83 -26.35 -5.48
CA MET A 1 14.40 -26.02 -5.56
C MET A 1 14.22 -24.71 -6.33
N ASN A 2 13.39 -24.70 -7.37
CA ASN A 2 13.02 -23.49 -8.13
C ASN A 2 11.80 -22.81 -7.48
N ILE A 3 11.95 -21.56 -7.03
CA ILE A 3 10.91 -20.81 -6.32
C ILE A 3 10.57 -19.54 -7.11
N VAL A 4 9.29 -19.36 -7.43
CA VAL A 4 8.76 -18.13 -8.04
C VAL A 4 8.23 -17.20 -6.96
N LEU A 5 8.71 -15.97 -6.95
CA LEU A 5 8.17 -14.85 -6.17
C LEU A 5 7.05 -14.21 -6.99
N ALA A 6 5.83 -14.16 -6.47
CA ALA A 6 4.68 -13.55 -7.14
C ALA A 6 4.23 -12.28 -6.42
N GLN A 7 4.78 -11.14 -6.86
CA GLN A 7 4.41 -9.82 -6.37
C GLN A 7 3.20 -9.32 -7.13
N GLN A 8 2.04 -9.32 -6.47
CA GLN A 8 0.75 -8.99 -7.08
C GLN A 8 -0.02 -7.94 -6.29
N ASN A 9 -0.87 -7.23 -7.03
CA ASN A 9 -1.83 -6.25 -6.56
C ASN A 9 -3.22 -6.89 -6.44
N TYR A 10 -3.70 -6.99 -5.20
CA TYR A 10 -4.96 -7.62 -4.85
C TYR A 10 -6.04 -6.58 -4.57
N HIS A 11 -7.29 -6.97 -4.78
CA HIS A 11 -8.46 -6.17 -4.48
C HIS A 11 -9.23 -6.83 -3.33
N ILE A 12 -9.36 -6.11 -2.22
CA ILE A 12 -10.01 -6.63 -1.01
C ILE A 12 -11.42 -7.13 -1.30
N GLY A 13 -11.69 -8.39 -0.96
CA GLY A 13 -12.99 -9.04 -1.16
C GLY A 13 -13.36 -9.36 -2.61
N ASN A 14 -12.55 -8.98 -3.60
CA ASN A 14 -12.76 -9.37 -4.99
C ASN A 14 -12.10 -10.72 -5.29
N PHE A 15 -12.72 -11.77 -4.77
CA PHE A 15 -12.22 -13.15 -4.81
C PHE A 15 -11.97 -13.66 -6.23
N ASP A 16 -12.87 -13.38 -7.17
CA ASP A 16 -12.73 -13.84 -8.55
C ASP A 16 -11.54 -13.18 -9.25
N TYR A 17 -11.35 -11.87 -9.07
CA TYR A 17 -10.18 -11.15 -9.61
C TYR A 17 -8.87 -11.70 -9.02
N ASN A 18 -8.77 -11.78 -7.70
CA ASN A 18 -7.56 -12.25 -7.02
C ASN A 18 -7.23 -13.70 -7.43
N THR A 19 -8.24 -14.57 -7.47
CA THR A 19 -8.06 -15.99 -7.82
C THR A 19 -7.66 -16.16 -9.28
N ALA A 20 -8.33 -15.49 -10.23
CA ALA A 20 -7.98 -15.57 -11.65
C ALA A 20 -6.52 -15.13 -11.89
N LYS A 21 -6.09 -14.10 -11.17
CA LYS A 21 -4.73 -13.57 -11.23
C LYS A 21 -3.69 -14.53 -10.68
N MET A 22 -3.96 -15.14 -9.52
CA MET A 22 -3.08 -16.16 -8.95
C MET A 22 -3.03 -17.42 -9.83
N LEU A 23 -4.15 -17.87 -10.39
CA LEU A 23 -4.21 -18.98 -11.34
C LEU A 23 -3.33 -18.72 -12.57
N THR A 24 -3.40 -17.52 -13.13
CA THR A 24 -2.54 -17.11 -14.27
C THR A 24 -1.05 -17.21 -13.91
N ALA A 25 -0.67 -16.76 -12.70
CA ALA A 25 0.71 -16.84 -12.25
C ALA A 25 1.16 -18.27 -11.94
N ILE A 26 0.28 -19.11 -11.40
CA ILE A 26 0.54 -20.55 -11.17
C ILE A 26 0.85 -21.24 -12.51
N ASP A 27 0.04 -20.99 -13.55
CA ASP A 27 0.26 -21.60 -14.85
C ASP A 27 1.54 -21.10 -15.52
N ALA A 28 1.86 -19.81 -15.40
CA ALA A 28 3.15 -19.27 -15.85
C ALA A 28 4.34 -19.89 -15.10
N ALA A 29 4.22 -20.12 -13.79
CA ALA A 29 5.26 -20.76 -12.99
C ALA A 29 5.47 -22.23 -13.35
N LYS A 30 4.40 -22.98 -13.64
CA LYS A 30 4.49 -24.36 -14.17
C LYS A 30 5.23 -24.39 -15.50
N ALA A 31 4.93 -23.45 -16.40
CA ALA A 31 5.61 -23.35 -17.70
C ALA A 31 7.12 -23.09 -17.55
N GLN A 32 7.53 -22.42 -16.47
CA GLN A 32 8.92 -22.20 -16.09
C GLN A 32 9.54 -23.36 -15.30
N GLN A 33 8.80 -24.46 -15.10
CA GLN A 33 9.25 -25.62 -14.32
C GLN A 33 9.60 -25.25 -12.87
N ALA A 34 8.85 -24.32 -12.29
CA ALA A 34 8.97 -23.97 -10.88
C ALA A 34 8.52 -25.12 -9.98
N ASP A 35 9.19 -25.29 -8.85
CA ASP A 35 8.79 -26.25 -7.81
C ASP A 35 7.73 -25.66 -6.88
N LEU A 36 7.85 -24.36 -6.59
CA LEU A 36 7.04 -23.61 -5.65
C LEU A 36 6.78 -22.20 -6.22
N ILE A 37 5.56 -21.69 -6.06
CA ILE A 37 5.22 -20.28 -6.23
C ILE A 37 4.74 -19.72 -4.89
N VAL A 38 5.20 -18.52 -4.53
CA VAL A 38 4.89 -17.86 -3.27
C VAL A 38 4.16 -16.55 -3.55
N PHE A 39 2.97 -16.40 -2.96
CA PHE A 39 2.17 -15.19 -2.95
C PHE A 39 2.31 -14.44 -1.62
N SER A 40 1.71 -13.26 -1.51
CA SER A 40 1.80 -12.40 -0.33
C SER A 40 0.88 -12.84 0.81
N GLU A 41 1.04 -12.19 1.95
CA GLU A 41 0.13 -12.29 3.10
C GLU A 41 -1.31 -11.95 2.71
N LEU A 42 -2.27 -12.73 3.23
CA LEU A 42 -3.73 -12.64 2.94
C LEU A 42 -4.09 -12.46 1.45
N SER A 43 -3.24 -12.91 0.53
CA SER A 43 -3.40 -12.73 -0.92
C SER A 43 -4.73 -13.23 -1.48
N VAL A 44 -5.33 -14.26 -0.87
CA VAL A 44 -6.64 -14.79 -1.31
C VAL A 44 -7.75 -13.74 -1.24
N CYS A 45 -7.73 -12.90 -0.20
CA CYS A 45 -8.76 -11.91 0.06
C CYS A 45 -8.28 -10.46 -0.08
N GLY A 46 -6.97 -10.23 -0.22
CA GLY A 46 -6.33 -8.92 -0.13
C GLY A 46 -6.11 -8.47 1.32
N TYR A 47 -5.23 -7.48 1.50
CA TYR A 47 -4.82 -6.96 2.81
C TYR A 47 -4.91 -5.43 2.87
N PRO A 48 -5.35 -4.81 4.00
CA PRO A 48 -5.95 -5.43 5.18
C PRO A 48 -7.49 -5.56 5.05
N PRO A 49 -8.10 -6.75 5.23
CA PRO A 49 -9.55 -6.91 5.08
C PRO A 49 -10.37 -6.30 6.23
N ARG A 50 -9.74 -5.97 7.37
CA ARG A 50 -10.38 -5.37 8.56
C ARG A 50 -11.64 -6.16 8.97
N ASP A 51 -12.72 -5.47 9.31
CA ASP A 51 -13.98 -6.06 9.77
C ASP A 51 -14.65 -7.03 8.78
N PHE A 52 -14.17 -7.16 7.53
CA PHE A 52 -14.61 -8.28 6.67
C PHE A 52 -14.34 -9.64 7.32
N LEU A 53 -13.33 -9.72 8.18
CA LEU A 53 -12.97 -10.93 8.94
C LEU A 53 -14.04 -11.35 9.96
N GLU A 54 -14.96 -10.46 10.33
CA GLU A 54 -16.06 -10.76 11.26
C GLU A 54 -17.22 -11.51 10.57
N PHE A 55 -17.23 -11.58 9.23
CA PHE A 55 -18.30 -12.22 8.48
C PHE A 55 -17.92 -13.62 8.02
N SER A 56 -18.70 -14.61 8.45
CA SER A 56 -18.43 -16.02 8.13
C SER A 56 -18.46 -16.33 6.64
N ASP A 57 -19.31 -15.64 5.87
CA ASP A 57 -19.41 -15.79 4.42
C ASP A 57 -18.16 -15.29 3.70
N PHE A 58 -17.53 -14.22 4.18
CA PHE A 58 -16.22 -13.77 3.68
C PHE A 58 -15.15 -14.84 3.89
N ILE A 59 -15.10 -15.44 5.09
CA ILE A 59 -14.17 -16.52 5.42
C ILE A 59 -14.46 -17.78 4.57
N ASP A 60 -15.73 -18.14 4.38
CA ASP A 60 -16.12 -19.27 3.52
C ASP A 60 -15.69 -19.04 2.07
N GLN A 61 -15.78 -17.80 1.58
CA GLN A 61 -15.31 -17.44 0.25
C GLN A 61 -13.79 -17.56 0.11
N CYS A 62 -13.01 -17.21 1.16
CA CYS A 62 -11.57 -17.47 1.21
C CYS A 62 -11.28 -18.97 1.05
N TYR A 63 -11.96 -19.83 1.81
CA TYR A 63 -11.80 -21.28 1.70
C TYR A 63 -12.19 -21.81 0.31
N ALA A 64 -13.28 -21.33 -0.27
CA ALA A 64 -13.68 -21.71 -1.63
C ALA A 64 -12.62 -21.33 -2.68
N GLN A 65 -11.93 -20.19 -2.52
CA GLN A 65 -10.83 -19.82 -3.41
C GLN A 65 -9.59 -20.68 -3.18
N LEU A 66 -9.26 -21.03 -1.92
CA LEU A 66 -8.17 -21.95 -1.61
C LEU A 66 -8.38 -23.32 -2.28
N GLU A 67 -9.62 -23.83 -2.32
CA GLU A 67 -9.96 -25.07 -3.04
C GLU A 67 -9.71 -24.95 -4.55
N LYS A 68 -10.12 -23.84 -5.17
CA LYS A 68 -9.86 -23.58 -6.60
C LYS A 68 -8.35 -23.53 -6.90
N LEU A 69 -7.58 -22.83 -6.07
CA LEU A 69 -6.13 -22.75 -6.20
C LEU A 69 -5.46 -24.11 -5.98
N ALA A 70 -5.95 -24.90 -5.01
CA ALA A 70 -5.43 -26.23 -4.73
C ALA A 70 -5.64 -27.17 -5.91
N ALA A 71 -6.82 -27.12 -6.56
CA ALA A 71 -7.10 -27.87 -7.79
C ALA A 71 -6.14 -27.51 -8.92
N ALA A 72 -5.70 -26.25 -9.01
CA ALA A 72 -4.70 -25.81 -9.97
C ALA A 72 -3.25 -26.16 -9.56
N ALA A 73 -2.97 -26.51 -8.31
CA ALA A 73 -1.64 -26.80 -7.78
C ALA A 73 -1.10 -28.21 -8.13
N ASN A 74 -1.46 -28.77 -9.29
CA ASN A 74 -0.93 -30.07 -9.73
C ASN A 74 0.52 -29.94 -10.23
N GLY A 75 1.45 -30.68 -9.62
CA GLY A 75 2.87 -30.69 -9.99
C GLY A 75 3.70 -29.50 -9.47
N ILE A 76 3.07 -28.46 -8.91
CA ILE A 76 3.70 -27.27 -8.36
C ILE A 76 3.15 -26.97 -6.96
N GLY A 77 4.03 -26.64 -6.01
CA GLY A 77 3.61 -26.13 -4.71
C GLY A 77 3.12 -24.69 -4.83
N VAL A 78 2.04 -24.35 -4.14
CA VAL A 78 1.53 -22.97 -4.08
C VAL A 78 1.47 -22.56 -2.63
N LEU A 79 2.24 -21.54 -2.25
CA LEU A 79 2.18 -20.93 -0.93
C LEU A 79 1.37 -19.65 -1.01
N VAL A 80 0.20 -19.62 -0.36
CA VAL A 80 -0.78 -18.53 -0.47
C VAL A 80 -1.27 -18.10 0.91
N GLY A 81 -1.50 -16.80 1.09
CA GLY A 81 -1.98 -16.23 2.35
C GLY A 81 -3.50 -16.15 2.41
N GLY A 82 -4.09 -16.42 3.58
CA GLY A 82 -5.51 -16.27 3.84
C GLY A 82 -5.87 -16.42 5.32
N PRO A 83 -7.10 -16.06 5.73
CA PRO A 83 -7.55 -16.33 7.09
C PRO A 83 -7.82 -17.84 7.28
N SER A 84 -7.55 -18.35 8.48
CA SER A 84 -7.95 -19.70 8.89
C SER A 84 -8.76 -19.68 10.16
N ARG A 85 -9.73 -20.59 10.30
CA ARG A 85 -10.53 -20.75 11.51
C ARG A 85 -9.71 -21.39 12.62
N ASN A 86 -9.78 -20.79 13.81
CA ASN A 86 -9.27 -21.41 15.02
C ASN A 86 -10.21 -22.57 15.43
N PRO A 87 -9.72 -23.81 15.51
CA PRO A 87 -10.53 -24.94 15.96
C PRO A 87 -10.70 -24.99 17.49
N ASP A 88 -9.89 -24.26 18.25
CA ASP A 88 -10.04 -24.13 19.70
C ASP A 88 -11.16 -23.13 20.02
N ALA A 89 -11.97 -23.46 21.03
CA ALA A 89 -12.98 -22.55 21.55
C ALA A 89 -12.38 -21.40 22.38
N LEU A 90 -11.10 -21.52 22.76
CA LEU A 90 -10.33 -20.49 23.44
C LEU A 90 -9.51 -19.66 22.45
N GLY A 91 -9.41 -18.36 22.71
CA GLY A 91 -8.73 -17.40 21.82
C GLY A 91 -9.72 -16.76 20.84
N LYS A 92 -9.17 -16.13 19.80
CA LYS A 92 -9.93 -15.55 18.69
C LYS A 92 -10.27 -16.60 17.65
N ASP A 93 -11.32 -16.32 16.89
CA ASP A 93 -11.91 -17.28 15.94
C ASP A 93 -11.05 -17.52 14.70
N LEU A 94 -10.04 -16.68 14.45
CA LEU A 94 -9.23 -16.73 13.24
C LEU A 94 -7.73 -16.67 13.51
N PHE A 95 -6.96 -17.24 12.60
CA PHE A 95 -5.52 -17.05 12.42
C PHE A 95 -5.26 -16.34 11.09
N ASN A 96 -4.23 -15.51 11.03
CA ASN A 96 -3.62 -15.08 9.77
C ASN A 96 -2.67 -16.20 9.32
N ALA A 97 -2.94 -16.81 8.17
CA ALA A 97 -2.32 -18.08 7.80
C ALA A 97 -1.68 -18.07 6.40
N ALA A 98 -0.68 -18.93 6.24
CA ALA A 98 -0.11 -19.33 4.97
C ALA A 98 -0.43 -20.81 4.72
N PHE A 99 -0.98 -21.10 3.55
CA PHE A 99 -1.38 -22.44 3.14
C PHE A 99 -0.44 -22.96 2.04
N LEU A 100 0.13 -24.14 2.24
CA LEU A 100 0.83 -24.87 1.18
C LEU A 100 -0.17 -25.76 0.45
N LEU A 101 -0.46 -25.45 -0.80
CA LEU A 101 -1.30 -26.24 -1.68
C LEU A 101 -0.43 -27.09 -2.62
N TYR A 102 -0.79 -28.35 -2.79
CA TYR A 102 -0.10 -29.25 -3.72
C TYR A 102 -0.99 -30.43 -4.11
N ASN A 103 -1.00 -30.75 -5.40
CA ASN A 103 -1.73 -31.88 -5.99
C ASN A 103 -3.21 -31.94 -5.56
N GLY A 104 -3.92 -30.82 -5.68
CA GLY A 104 -5.37 -30.76 -5.43
C GLY A 104 -5.78 -30.57 -3.97
N LYS A 105 -4.83 -30.40 -3.03
CA LYS A 105 -5.13 -30.35 -1.59
C LYS A 105 -4.28 -29.32 -0.85
N VAL A 106 -4.80 -28.83 0.27
CA VAL A 106 -4.01 -28.17 1.31
C VAL A 106 -3.15 -29.23 2.00
N GLN A 107 -1.83 -29.09 1.94
CA GLN A 107 -0.87 -30.02 2.56
C GLN A 107 -0.42 -29.56 3.94
N ALA A 108 -0.32 -28.24 4.13
CA ALA A 108 0.11 -27.65 5.38
C ALA A 108 -0.50 -26.26 5.54
N GLU A 109 -0.58 -25.83 6.78
CA GLU A 109 -1.09 -24.54 7.22
C GLU A 109 -0.16 -24.03 8.32
N VAL A 110 0.25 -22.78 8.22
CA VAL A 110 1.15 -22.11 9.18
C VAL A 110 0.50 -20.81 9.60
N HIS A 111 0.51 -20.52 10.90
CA HIS A 111 -0.12 -19.34 11.48
C HIS A 111 0.91 -18.28 11.84
N LYS A 112 0.55 -17.01 11.65
CA LYS A 112 1.34 -15.86 12.06
C LYS A 112 1.48 -15.83 13.57
N THR A 113 2.67 -15.51 14.07
CA THR A 113 2.94 -15.48 15.52
C THR A 113 2.90 -14.06 16.06
N LEU A 114 3.56 -13.13 15.39
CA LEU A 114 3.67 -11.74 15.81
C LEU A 114 2.55 -10.95 15.14
N LEU A 115 1.61 -10.45 15.93
CA LEU A 115 0.44 -9.72 15.43
C LEU A 115 0.61 -8.23 15.75
N PRO A 116 0.91 -7.38 14.75
CA PRO A 116 1.14 -5.96 15.00
C PRO A 116 -0.18 -5.25 15.37
N THR A 117 -0.10 -4.37 16.37
CA THR A 117 -1.21 -3.54 16.89
C THR A 117 -0.81 -2.07 17.03
N TYR A 118 0.16 -1.65 16.23
CA TYR A 118 0.70 -0.29 16.23
C TYR A 118 0.67 0.27 14.80
N ASP A 119 0.85 1.58 14.71
CA ASP A 119 0.79 2.30 13.44
C ASP A 119 -0.52 2.03 12.69
N VAL A 120 -0.47 1.45 11.49
CA VAL A 120 -1.65 1.17 10.66
C VAL A 120 -2.30 -0.19 10.93
N PHE A 121 -1.73 -1.00 11.82
CA PHE A 121 -2.13 -2.39 12.06
C PHE A 121 -3.00 -2.57 13.31
N ASP A 122 -3.97 -3.47 13.22
CA ASP A 122 -4.85 -3.88 14.33
C ASP A 122 -5.09 -5.40 14.27
N GLU A 123 -4.04 -6.19 14.02
CA GLU A 123 -4.23 -7.63 13.74
C GLU A 123 -4.70 -8.41 14.96
N TYR A 124 -4.25 -8.03 16.16
CA TYR A 124 -4.75 -8.61 17.41
C TYR A 124 -6.21 -8.23 17.69
N ARG A 125 -6.90 -7.48 16.83
CA ARG A 125 -8.38 -7.41 16.87
C ARG A 125 -8.99 -8.68 16.28
N TYR A 126 -8.45 -9.19 15.18
CA TYR A 126 -9.08 -10.24 14.37
C TYR A 126 -8.44 -11.62 14.54
N PHE A 127 -7.14 -11.69 14.81
CA PHE A 127 -6.38 -12.93 14.75
C PHE A 127 -5.80 -13.35 16.10
N GLU A 128 -5.79 -14.64 16.36
CA GLU A 128 -5.05 -15.30 17.43
C GLU A 128 -3.59 -15.52 16.98
N PRO A 129 -2.57 -15.33 17.86
CA PRO A 129 -1.19 -15.67 17.54
C PRO A 129 -0.96 -17.19 17.54
N ALA A 130 0.01 -17.65 16.76
CA ALA A 130 0.45 -19.03 16.80
C ALA A 130 1.10 -19.42 18.15
N TYR A 131 0.80 -20.64 18.62
CA TYR A 131 1.44 -21.25 19.81
C TYR A 131 2.30 -22.48 19.48
N HIS A 132 2.26 -22.94 18.23
CA HIS A 132 3.01 -24.10 17.75
C HIS A 132 3.77 -23.70 16.48
N TRP A 133 5.08 -23.95 16.48
CA TRP A 133 5.97 -23.66 15.35
C TRP A 133 6.46 -24.97 14.78
N ASN A 134 6.24 -25.19 13.49
CA ASN A 134 6.75 -26.35 12.77
C ASN A 134 7.22 -25.91 11.38
N VAL A 135 8.20 -26.64 10.84
CA VAL A 135 8.62 -26.51 9.44
C VAL A 135 7.72 -27.37 8.55
N VAL A 136 7.63 -27.00 7.27
CA VAL A 136 6.86 -27.76 6.28
C VAL A 136 7.82 -28.53 5.37
N ASP A 137 7.75 -29.85 5.36
CA ASP A 137 8.50 -30.70 4.43
C ASP A 137 7.90 -30.61 3.02
N PHE A 138 8.69 -30.14 2.05
CA PHE A 138 8.27 -30.05 0.65
C PHE A 138 9.43 -30.37 -0.31
N LYS A 139 9.22 -31.36 -1.18
CA LYS A 139 10.21 -31.83 -2.19
C LYS A 139 11.64 -32.01 -1.64
N GLY A 140 11.76 -32.57 -0.44
CA GLY A 140 13.04 -32.86 0.19
C GLY A 140 13.71 -31.68 0.90
N HIS A 141 13.02 -30.55 1.03
CA HIS A 141 13.45 -29.39 1.80
C HIS A 141 12.48 -29.10 2.95
N LYS A 142 12.99 -28.60 4.07
CA LYS A 142 12.22 -28.09 5.20
C LYS A 142 12.07 -26.58 5.11
N LEU A 143 10.83 -26.14 4.91
CA LEU A 143 10.49 -24.73 4.74
C LEU A 143 10.13 -24.13 6.11
N ALA A 144 10.90 -23.12 6.55
CA ALA A 144 10.51 -22.23 7.63
C ALA A 144 9.65 -21.11 7.05
N ILE A 145 8.33 -21.24 7.20
CA ILE A 145 7.36 -20.27 6.69
C ILE A 145 7.04 -19.28 7.82
N THR A 146 7.15 -18.00 7.52
CA THR A 146 6.84 -16.88 8.40
C THR A 146 5.93 -15.90 7.68
N ILE A 147 5.19 -15.08 8.42
CA ILE A 147 4.27 -14.11 7.83
C ILE A 147 4.62 -12.71 8.35
N CYS A 148 5.00 -11.84 7.43
CA CYS A 148 5.32 -10.43 7.63
C CYS A 148 6.07 -10.14 8.93
N GLU A 149 5.36 -9.64 9.95
CA GLU A 149 5.86 -9.24 11.26
C GLU A 149 6.76 -10.28 11.95
N ASP A 150 6.56 -11.58 11.67
CA ASP A 150 7.31 -12.69 12.29
C ASP A 150 8.85 -12.57 12.18
N ILE A 151 9.38 -11.81 11.22
CA ILE A 151 10.83 -11.64 11.01
C ILE A 151 11.40 -10.36 11.63
N TRP A 152 10.57 -9.48 12.18
CA TRP A 152 10.98 -8.14 12.60
C TRP A 152 11.54 -8.07 14.02
N ASN A 153 11.32 -9.11 14.84
CA ASN A 153 11.75 -9.13 16.23
C ASN A 153 13.25 -9.48 16.40
N LEU A 154 14.11 -8.90 15.55
CA LEU A 154 15.56 -8.95 15.62
C LEU A 154 16.13 -7.53 15.79
N GLY A 155 17.19 -7.38 16.59
CA GLY A 155 17.86 -6.10 16.82
C GLY A 155 18.02 -5.79 18.31
N ASP A 156 18.39 -4.54 18.61
CA ASP A 156 18.76 -4.11 19.97
C ASP A 156 17.55 -3.76 20.85
N ASN A 157 16.36 -3.58 20.25
CA ASN A 157 15.13 -3.22 20.97
C ASN A 157 13.93 -4.06 20.49
N PRO A 158 13.90 -5.37 20.80
CA PRO A 158 12.80 -6.25 20.39
C PRO A 158 11.48 -5.87 21.07
N LEU A 159 10.41 -5.74 20.28
CA LEU A 159 9.05 -5.45 20.78
C LEU A 159 8.38 -6.69 21.39
N TYR A 160 8.71 -7.88 20.89
CA TYR A 160 8.05 -9.13 21.28
C TYR A 160 8.97 -9.98 22.14
N ARG A 161 8.36 -10.80 23.01
CA ARG A 161 9.09 -11.71 23.91
C ARG A 161 9.51 -13.03 23.24
N ILE A 162 9.10 -13.23 21.99
CA ILE A 162 9.37 -14.43 21.22
C ILE A 162 9.88 -14.03 19.83
N CYS A 163 10.87 -14.77 19.34
CA CYS A 163 11.30 -14.71 17.95
C CYS A 163 10.84 -16.01 17.26
N PRO A 164 9.86 -15.96 16.34
CA PRO A 164 9.32 -17.16 15.70
C PRO A 164 10.39 -18.01 15.01
N MET A 165 11.36 -17.37 14.38
CA MET A 165 12.46 -18.08 13.73
C MET A 165 13.36 -18.84 14.71
N ASP A 166 13.56 -18.35 15.95
CA ASP A 166 14.32 -19.11 16.96
C ASP A 166 13.63 -20.45 17.27
N ARG A 167 12.29 -20.49 17.25
CA ARG A 167 11.50 -21.73 17.43
C ARG A 167 11.56 -22.64 16.22
N LEU A 168 11.40 -22.07 15.02
CA LEU A 168 11.47 -22.84 13.77
C LEU A 168 12.83 -23.53 13.59
N MET A 169 13.93 -22.90 14.04
CA MET A 169 15.27 -23.47 13.98
C MET A 169 15.43 -24.77 14.80
N GLU A 170 14.61 -25.00 15.83
CA GLU A 170 14.60 -26.26 16.59
C GLU A 170 14.30 -27.47 15.66
N HIS A 171 13.64 -27.24 14.53
CA HIS A 171 13.27 -28.26 13.53
C HIS A 171 14.25 -28.38 12.35
N LYS A 172 15.34 -27.59 12.36
CA LYS A 172 16.41 -27.56 11.35
C LYS A 172 15.89 -27.31 9.91
N PRO A 173 15.32 -26.13 9.63
CA PRO A 173 14.89 -25.76 8.29
C PRO A 173 16.06 -25.57 7.33
N ASP A 174 15.76 -25.66 6.04
CA ASP A 174 16.73 -25.44 4.95
C ASP A 174 16.55 -24.06 4.28
N ILE A 175 15.32 -23.51 4.32
CA ILE A 175 14.93 -22.30 3.58
C ILE A 175 13.96 -21.48 4.44
N MET A 176 14.16 -20.16 4.52
CA MET A 176 13.18 -19.23 5.06
C MET A 176 12.29 -18.67 3.94
N ILE A 177 10.97 -18.66 4.15
CA ILE A 177 10.02 -18.04 3.24
C ILE A 177 9.12 -17.10 4.05
N ASN A 178 9.01 -15.86 3.61
CA ASN A 178 8.17 -14.85 4.26
C ASN A 178 7.14 -14.29 3.28
N LEU A 179 5.87 -14.41 3.65
CA LEU A 179 4.75 -13.79 2.95
C LEU A 179 4.43 -12.48 3.64
N SER A 180 4.42 -11.37 2.91
CA SER A 180 4.27 -10.03 3.49
C SER A 180 3.21 -9.19 2.80
N ALA A 181 2.52 -8.37 3.58
CA ALA A 181 1.82 -7.18 3.12
C ALA A 181 2.37 -5.98 3.90
N SER A 182 3.66 -5.70 3.69
CA SER A 182 4.40 -4.61 4.33
C SER A 182 4.14 -3.30 3.58
N PRO A 183 3.53 -2.30 4.22
CA PRO A 183 3.23 -1.01 3.60
C PRO A 183 4.51 -0.24 3.29
N PHE A 184 4.39 0.69 2.34
CA PHE A 184 5.42 1.62 1.96
C PHE A 184 5.59 2.69 3.04
N ASP A 185 6.83 2.91 3.43
CA ASP A 185 7.27 4.09 4.14
C ASP A 185 8.56 4.58 3.48
N TYR A 186 8.61 5.87 3.18
CA TYR A 186 9.73 6.49 2.49
C TYR A 186 10.99 6.56 3.35
N THR A 187 10.91 6.40 4.69
CA THR A 187 12.10 6.31 5.54
C THR A 187 12.62 4.87 5.66
N HIS A 188 11.72 3.87 5.59
CA HIS A 188 12.03 2.46 5.85
C HIS A 188 12.32 1.60 4.59
N ASP A 189 12.46 2.19 3.40
CA ASP A 189 12.73 1.44 2.15
C ASP A 189 13.95 0.49 2.28
N THR A 190 15.03 1.00 2.89
CA THR A 190 16.26 0.22 3.14
C THR A 190 16.14 -0.75 4.33
N ASP A 191 15.21 -0.50 5.23
CA ASP A 191 15.11 -1.19 6.52
C ASP A 191 14.63 -2.63 6.35
N ARG A 192 13.72 -2.85 5.40
CA ARG A 192 13.26 -4.19 5.05
C ARG A 192 14.43 -5.10 4.64
N LYS A 193 15.36 -4.60 3.81
CA LYS A 193 16.56 -5.37 3.44
C LYS A 193 17.47 -5.61 4.64
N ALA A 194 17.61 -4.64 5.55
CA ALA A 194 18.40 -4.80 6.76
C ALA A 194 17.84 -5.90 7.68
N ILE A 195 16.52 -5.95 7.88
CA ILE A 195 15.85 -6.98 8.69
C ILE A 195 15.95 -8.37 8.05
N ILE A 196 15.76 -8.46 6.72
CA ILE A 196 15.93 -9.73 5.99
C ILE A 196 17.38 -10.22 6.11
N LYS A 197 18.36 -9.33 5.90
CA LYS A 197 19.78 -9.64 6.09
C LYS A 197 20.07 -10.06 7.52
N ALA A 198 19.51 -9.41 8.53
CA ALA A 198 19.70 -9.79 9.93
C ALA A 198 19.23 -11.24 10.20
N ASN A 199 18.07 -11.63 9.66
CA ASN A 199 17.58 -13.01 9.75
C ASN A 199 18.51 -14.00 9.04
N VAL A 200 18.89 -13.71 7.80
CA VAL A 200 19.80 -14.55 7.01
C VAL A 200 21.14 -14.73 7.71
N MET A 201 21.72 -13.65 8.23
CA MET A 201 23.00 -13.69 8.92
C MET A 201 22.91 -14.41 10.29
N LYS A 202 21.79 -14.30 11.00
CA LYS A 202 21.59 -15.00 12.28
C LYS A 202 21.43 -16.51 12.07
N TYR A 203 20.60 -16.92 11.10
CA TYR A 203 20.18 -18.31 10.94
C TYR A 203 20.97 -19.09 9.87
N GLN A 204 21.74 -18.39 9.03
CA GLN A 204 22.56 -18.98 7.96
C GLN A 204 21.76 -19.78 6.94
N LEU A 205 20.54 -19.33 6.63
CA LEU A 205 19.63 -19.91 5.63
C LEU A 205 19.30 -18.87 4.55
N PRO A 206 19.12 -19.29 3.29
CA PRO A 206 18.57 -18.40 2.27
C PRO A 206 17.14 -17.99 2.64
N MET A 207 16.75 -16.81 2.18
CA MET A 207 15.42 -16.26 2.45
C MET A 207 14.74 -15.77 1.16
N VAL A 208 13.49 -16.17 0.97
CA VAL A 208 12.58 -15.64 -0.05
C VAL A 208 11.52 -14.79 0.63
N TYR A 209 11.44 -13.52 0.26
CA TYR A 209 10.50 -12.56 0.81
C TYR A 209 9.58 -12.05 -0.31
N VAL A 210 8.27 -12.26 -0.18
CA VAL A 210 7.27 -11.84 -1.18
C VAL A 210 6.30 -10.85 -0.56
N ASN A 211 6.28 -9.64 -1.09
CA ASN A 211 5.39 -8.56 -0.63
C ASN A 211 4.24 -8.33 -1.61
N ALA A 212 3.09 -7.90 -1.09
CA ALA A 212 2.03 -7.32 -1.91
C ALA A 212 2.48 -6.00 -2.56
N VAL A 213 1.84 -5.60 -3.66
CA VAL A 213 2.05 -4.30 -4.30
C VAL A 213 0.72 -3.63 -4.62
N GLY A 214 0.69 -2.30 -4.78
CA GLY A 214 -0.53 -1.54 -5.06
C GLY A 214 -1.09 -0.88 -3.79
N SER A 215 -2.24 -0.20 -3.88
CA SER A 215 -2.81 0.52 -2.74
C SER A 215 -4.18 0.00 -2.34
N GLN A 216 -4.52 0.20 -1.07
CA GLN A 216 -5.85 0.01 -0.56
C GLN A 216 -6.18 1.18 0.37
N THR A 217 -7.21 1.95 0.00
CA THR A 217 -7.64 3.12 0.79
C THR A 217 -6.46 4.07 1.06
N GLU A 218 -6.03 4.20 2.32
CA GLU A 218 -4.94 5.05 2.78
C GLU A 218 -3.55 4.41 2.71
N ILE A 219 -3.47 3.09 2.50
CA ILE A 219 -2.21 2.33 2.57
C ILE A 219 -1.72 2.01 1.16
N VAL A 220 -0.42 2.21 0.91
CA VAL A 220 0.27 1.77 -0.31
C VAL A 220 1.25 0.66 0.04
N PHE A 221 1.25 -0.42 -0.71
CA PHE A 221 2.25 -1.48 -0.68
C PHE A 221 3.18 -1.31 -1.87
N ASP A 222 4.47 -1.17 -1.60
CA ASP A 222 5.48 -0.92 -2.63
C ASP A 222 5.95 -2.20 -3.34
N GLY A 223 5.62 -3.39 -2.84
CA GLY A 223 6.22 -4.62 -3.34
C GLY A 223 7.66 -4.73 -2.88
N GLY A 224 8.62 -4.66 -3.81
CA GLY A 224 10.04 -4.82 -3.48
C GLY A 224 10.39 -6.23 -2.98
N SER A 225 9.71 -7.25 -3.50
CA SER A 225 9.98 -8.66 -3.17
C SER A 225 11.43 -9.01 -3.49
N VAL A 226 12.07 -9.82 -2.66
CA VAL A 226 13.52 -10.00 -2.68
C VAL A 226 13.92 -11.40 -2.25
N ALA A 227 15.03 -11.90 -2.77
CA ALA A 227 15.63 -13.17 -2.36
C ALA A 227 17.09 -12.97 -1.96
N PHE A 228 17.44 -13.49 -0.79
CA PHE A 228 18.78 -13.49 -0.23
C PHE A 228 19.36 -14.90 -0.18
N ASP A 229 20.62 -15.08 -0.58
CA ASP A 229 21.35 -16.31 -0.30
C ASP A 229 21.72 -16.41 1.19
N LYS A 230 22.19 -17.57 1.64
CA LYS A 230 22.62 -17.75 3.05
C LYS A 230 23.76 -16.83 3.51
N ASN A 231 24.47 -16.18 2.60
CA ASN A 231 25.60 -15.29 2.91
C ASN A 231 25.16 -13.82 3.03
N GLY A 232 23.85 -13.53 2.87
CA GLY A 232 23.32 -12.18 2.93
C GLY A 232 23.41 -11.40 1.62
N ASN A 233 23.71 -12.05 0.49
CA ASN A 233 23.72 -11.42 -0.82
C ASN A 233 22.31 -11.38 -1.41
N VAL A 234 21.95 -10.27 -2.06
CA VAL A 234 20.69 -10.18 -2.82
C VAL A 234 20.88 -10.83 -4.18
N CYS A 235 20.09 -11.87 -4.46
CA CYS A 235 20.15 -12.63 -5.72
C CYS A 235 18.92 -12.38 -6.62
N ALA A 236 17.86 -11.79 -6.09
CA ALA A 236 16.72 -11.28 -6.85
C ALA A 236 16.09 -10.10 -6.12
N ALA A 237 15.67 -9.07 -6.86
CA ALA A 237 14.91 -7.94 -6.35
C ALA A 237 13.87 -7.53 -7.41
N LEU A 238 12.59 -7.56 -7.06
CA LEU A 238 11.50 -7.15 -7.93
C LEU A 238 11.33 -5.63 -7.85
N PRO A 239 10.86 -4.99 -8.94
CA PRO A 239 10.63 -3.55 -8.97
C PRO A 239 9.58 -3.13 -7.94
N GLN A 240 9.70 -1.91 -7.42
CA GLN A 240 8.66 -1.33 -6.55
C GLN A 240 7.49 -0.76 -7.35
N PHE A 241 6.33 -0.65 -6.70
CA PHE A 241 5.10 -0.02 -7.21
C PHE A 241 4.53 -0.63 -8.50
N MET A 242 4.98 -1.84 -8.87
CA MET A 242 4.46 -2.56 -10.02
C MET A 242 4.43 -4.06 -9.78
N GLU A 243 3.55 -4.75 -10.48
CA GLU A 243 3.45 -6.21 -10.43
C GLU A 243 4.62 -6.85 -11.15
N ALA A 244 5.15 -7.94 -10.59
CA ALA A 244 6.26 -8.65 -11.18
C ALA A 244 6.35 -10.08 -10.65
N THR A 245 7.05 -10.92 -11.41
CA THR A 245 7.44 -12.27 -10.96
C THR A 245 8.92 -12.49 -11.24
N ALA A 246 9.62 -13.17 -10.34
CA ALA A 246 10.97 -13.66 -10.59
C ALA A 246 11.11 -15.09 -10.07
N MET A 247 11.97 -15.88 -10.72
CA MET A 247 12.32 -17.22 -10.26
C MET A 247 13.74 -17.25 -9.72
N VAL A 248 13.91 -17.87 -8.55
CA VAL A 248 15.22 -18.19 -7.97
C VAL A 248 15.39 -19.69 -7.81
N THR A 249 16.62 -20.18 -7.91
CA THR A 249 16.95 -21.59 -7.74
C THR A 249 17.83 -21.73 -6.51
N ILE A 250 17.27 -22.30 -5.45
CA ILE A 250 17.99 -22.58 -4.21
C ILE A 250 18.71 -23.92 -4.34
N LEU A 251 20.03 -23.91 -4.12
CA LEU A 251 20.89 -25.07 -4.16
C LEU A 251 20.94 -25.78 -2.79
N PRO A 252 21.34 -27.07 -2.73
CA PRO A 252 21.38 -27.83 -1.47
C PRO A 252 22.29 -27.24 -0.39
N ASP A 253 23.28 -26.44 -0.78
CA ASP A 253 24.17 -25.77 0.16
C ASP A 253 23.61 -24.44 0.69
N GLY A 254 22.39 -24.04 0.31
CA GLY A 254 21.73 -22.80 0.72
C GLY A 254 22.15 -21.56 -0.10
N THR A 255 22.98 -21.72 -1.14
CA THR A 255 23.25 -20.66 -2.11
C THR A 255 22.13 -20.56 -3.15
N ILE A 256 22.08 -19.42 -3.85
CA ILE A 256 21.12 -19.18 -4.94
C ILE A 256 21.90 -19.14 -6.26
N GLN A 257 21.40 -19.83 -7.29
CA GLN A 257 22.09 -19.97 -8.58
C GLN A 257 22.15 -18.66 -9.38
N GLN A 258 21.22 -17.73 -9.14
CA GLN A 258 21.16 -16.42 -9.78
C GLN A 258 22.37 -15.54 -9.42
N PRO A 259 22.79 -14.62 -10.31
CA PRO A 259 23.88 -13.71 -10.01
C PRO A 259 23.53 -12.81 -8.82
N VAL A 260 24.57 -12.45 -8.05
CA VAL A 260 24.43 -11.45 -6.99
C VAL A 260 24.17 -10.09 -7.62
N ILE A 261 23.01 -9.50 -7.30
CA ILE A 261 22.61 -8.15 -7.70
C ILE A 261 23.23 -7.11 -6.75
N GLU A 262 23.21 -7.43 -5.45
CA GLU A 262 23.75 -6.56 -4.41
C GLU A 262 24.52 -7.43 -3.39
N PRO A 263 25.84 -7.24 -3.25
CA PRO A 263 26.63 -7.99 -2.28
C PRO A 263 26.22 -7.67 -0.84
N ALA A 264 26.37 -8.65 0.06
CA ALA A 264 26.04 -8.50 1.47
C ALA A 264 26.66 -7.25 2.11
N ALA A 265 27.87 -6.85 1.69
CA ALA A 265 28.57 -5.67 2.23
C ALA A 265 27.91 -4.33 1.86
N MET A 266 27.09 -4.28 0.81
CA MET A 266 26.39 -3.07 0.36
C MET A 266 25.00 -2.93 1.00
N VAL A 267 24.41 -4.05 1.43
CA VAL A 267 23.12 -4.05 2.11
C VAL A 267 23.30 -3.50 3.53
N PRO A 268 22.44 -2.56 3.99
CA PRO A 268 22.53 -2.01 5.35
C PRO A 268 22.50 -3.10 6.43
N HIS A 269 23.22 -2.86 7.53
CA HIS A 269 23.26 -3.78 8.68
C HIS A 269 22.19 -3.50 9.73
N GLN A 270 21.61 -2.30 9.69
CA GLN A 270 20.62 -1.82 10.64
C GLN A 270 19.66 -0.87 9.91
N GLN A 271 18.54 -0.60 10.57
CA GLN A 271 17.57 0.40 10.16
C GLN A 271 18.21 1.80 10.12
N LEU A 272 17.84 2.59 9.11
CA LEU A 272 18.41 3.92 8.86
C LEU A 272 17.35 5.01 8.98
N GLU A 273 16.72 5.08 10.16
CA GLU A 273 15.68 6.07 10.41
C GLU A 273 16.24 7.49 10.61
N PRO A 274 15.80 8.48 9.82
CA PRO A 274 16.25 9.86 9.98
C PRO A 274 15.68 10.47 11.26
N THR A 275 16.54 11.12 12.05
CA THR A 275 16.13 11.77 13.32
C THR A 275 15.37 13.08 13.12
N THR A 276 15.36 13.63 11.90
CA THR A 276 14.66 14.85 11.52
C THR A 276 14.06 14.70 10.12
N LEU A 277 13.03 15.49 9.82
CA LEU A 277 12.43 15.52 8.49
C LEU A 277 13.48 15.89 7.43
N GLN A 278 13.66 14.99 6.46
CA GLN A 278 14.45 15.22 5.25
C GLN A 278 13.47 15.27 4.06
N PRO A 279 13.07 16.46 3.59
CA PRO A 279 11.97 16.60 2.62
C PRO A 279 12.20 15.89 1.29
N GLU A 280 13.46 15.77 0.86
CA GLU A 280 13.85 15.16 -0.42
C GLU A 280 14.15 13.66 -0.32
N LEU A 281 14.16 13.09 0.89
CA LEU A 281 14.48 11.67 1.11
C LEU A 281 13.48 10.80 0.36
N ASN A 282 13.99 9.95 -0.54
CA ASN A 282 13.19 9.01 -1.34
C ASN A 282 11.99 9.67 -2.07
N ILE A 283 12.15 10.93 -2.50
CA ILE A 283 11.05 11.69 -3.13
C ILE A 283 10.52 11.05 -4.41
N ALA A 284 11.37 10.30 -5.12
CA ALA A 284 10.96 9.52 -6.29
C ALA A 284 10.02 8.37 -5.92
N GLN A 285 10.28 7.66 -4.82
CA GLN A 285 9.39 6.62 -4.30
C GLN A 285 8.10 7.23 -3.75
N VAL A 286 8.16 8.38 -3.06
CA VAL A 286 6.96 9.13 -2.63
C VAL A 286 6.08 9.48 -3.82
N HIS A 287 6.67 9.97 -4.92
CA HIS A 287 5.96 10.23 -6.16
C HIS A 287 5.23 8.97 -6.67
N GLN A 288 5.95 7.85 -6.81
CA GLN A 288 5.36 6.59 -7.28
C GLN A 288 4.28 6.04 -6.35
N ALA A 289 4.42 6.21 -5.03
CA ALA A 289 3.41 5.84 -4.06
C ALA A 289 2.12 6.64 -4.26
N LEU A 290 2.22 7.96 -4.48
CA LEU A 290 1.05 8.82 -4.73
C LEU A 290 0.36 8.47 -6.06
N ILE A 291 1.14 8.25 -7.13
CA ILE A 291 0.60 7.80 -8.42
C ILE A 291 -0.13 6.47 -8.28
N SER A 292 0.47 5.51 -7.56
CA SER A 292 -0.15 4.20 -7.28
C SER A 292 -1.42 4.35 -6.46
N GLY A 293 -1.40 5.18 -5.42
CA GLY A 293 -2.54 5.54 -4.59
C GLY A 293 -3.73 6.04 -5.40
N ILE A 294 -3.52 7.04 -6.26
CA ILE A 294 -4.56 7.60 -7.13
C ILE A 294 -5.07 6.54 -8.11
N ARG A 295 -4.17 5.85 -8.82
CA ARG A 295 -4.55 4.87 -9.85
C ARG A 295 -5.42 3.76 -9.28
N ASP A 296 -5.03 3.20 -8.14
CA ASP A 296 -5.73 2.07 -7.52
C ASP A 296 -7.02 2.51 -6.82
N TYR A 297 -7.06 3.69 -6.19
CA TYR A 297 -8.31 4.22 -5.64
C TYR A 297 -9.38 4.35 -6.73
N PHE A 298 -9.01 4.89 -7.89
CA PHE A 298 -9.92 5.04 -9.02
C PHE A 298 -10.26 3.69 -9.66
N GLY A 299 -9.24 2.89 -9.99
CA GLY A 299 -9.40 1.61 -10.66
C GLY A 299 -10.22 0.60 -9.85
N LYS A 300 -9.91 0.42 -8.56
CA LYS A 300 -10.60 -0.55 -7.69
C LYS A 300 -12.04 -0.13 -7.39
N MET A 301 -12.32 1.16 -7.29
CA MET A 301 -13.67 1.67 -7.05
C MET A 301 -14.49 1.90 -8.33
N GLY A 302 -13.90 1.69 -9.52
CA GLY A 302 -14.58 1.87 -10.80
C GLY A 302 -14.77 3.33 -11.23
N PHE A 303 -14.02 4.27 -10.63
CA PHE A 303 -14.02 5.68 -11.05
C PHE A 303 -13.01 5.91 -12.17
N THR A 304 -13.29 6.88 -13.04
CA THR A 304 -12.41 7.19 -14.17
C THR A 304 -12.08 8.67 -14.32
N LYS A 305 -12.67 9.56 -13.52
CA LYS A 305 -12.56 11.01 -13.70
C LYS A 305 -12.37 11.76 -12.39
N ALA A 306 -11.36 12.62 -12.34
CA ALA A 306 -11.03 13.44 -11.17
C ALA A 306 -11.36 14.91 -11.40
N ILE A 307 -11.75 15.62 -10.34
CA ILE A 307 -11.92 17.07 -10.35
C ILE A 307 -11.16 17.67 -9.16
N LEU A 308 -10.62 18.87 -9.32
CA LEU A 308 -10.08 19.63 -8.20
C LEU A 308 -10.21 21.14 -8.39
N GLY A 309 -10.19 21.87 -7.27
CA GLY A 309 -10.03 23.31 -7.27
C GLY A 309 -8.58 23.68 -7.58
N SER A 310 -8.35 24.48 -8.62
CA SER A 310 -7.01 25.00 -8.94
C SER A 310 -6.89 26.44 -8.43
N SER A 311 -6.06 26.64 -7.42
CA SER A 311 -5.88 27.94 -6.75
C SER A 311 -4.74 28.77 -7.33
N GLY A 312 -3.89 28.18 -8.17
CA GLY A 312 -2.59 28.72 -8.57
C GLY A 312 -1.49 28.50 -7.52
N GLY A 313 -1.83 27.95 -6.35
CA GLY A 313 -0.88 27.57 -5.31
C GLY A 313 -0.26 26.19 -5.55
N ILE A 314 0.91 25.98 -4.94
CA ILE A 314 1.75 24.79 -5.14
C ILE A 314 1.04 23.47 -4.82
N ASP A 315 0.18 23.40 -3.81
CA ASP A 315 -0.45 22.13 -3.43
C ASP A 315 -1.43 21.66 -4.51
N SER A 316 -2.32 22.54 -4.97
CA SER A 316 -3.23 22.23 -6.07
C SER A 316 -2.51 21.97 -7.38
N ALA A 317 -1.34 22.59 -7.60
CA ALA A 317 -0.51 22.35 -8.78
C ALA A 317 0.09 20.93 -8.79
N VAL A 318 0.65 20.50 -7.66
CA VAL A 318 1.20 19.15 -7.50
C VAL A 318 0.10 18.10 -7.61
N VAL A 319 -1.06 18.30 -6.98
CA VAL A 319 -2.19 17.36 -7.09
C VAL A 319 -2.68 17.26 -8.53
N LEU A 320 -2.78 18.37 -9.26
CA LEU A 320 -3.17 18.36 -10.66
C LEU A 320 -2.19 17.55 -11.52
N ALA A 321 -0.88 17.76 -11.33
CA ALA A 321 0.16 17.04 -12.08
C ALA A 321 0.12 15.53 -11.79
N LEU A 322 0.08 15.14 -10.51
CA LEU A 322 0.00 13.73 -10.10
C LEU A 322 -1.27 13.06 -10.64
N ALA A 323 -2.42 13.74 -10.57
CA ALA A 323 -3.68 13.19 -11.08
C ALA A 323 -3.64 13.01 -12.60
N CYS A 324 -3.09 13.98 -13.34
CA CYS A 324 -2.94 13.89 -14.79
C CYS A 324 -2.02 12.74 -15.20
N GLU A 325 -0.93 12.50 -14.47
CA GLU A 325 -0.06 11.36 -14.71
C GLU A 325 -0.75 10.02 -14.37
N ALA A 326 -1.45 9.95 -13.24
CA ALA A 326 -2.08 8.71 -12.78
C ALA A 326 -3.28 8.28 -13.64
N LEU A 327 -4.08 9.24 -14.12
CA LEU A 327 -5.38 9.00 -14.76
C LEU A 327 -5.43 9.41 -16.24
N GLY A 328 -4.41 10.11 -16.73
CA GLY A 328 -4.40 10.77 -18.04
C GLY A 328 -5.08 12.14 -18.00
N SER A 329 -4.49 13.14 -18.66
CA SER A 329 -4.92 14.54 -18.59
C SER A 329 -6.38 14.78 -18.95
N ASP A 330 -6.92 14.07 -19.96
CA ASP A 330 -8.33 14.21 -20.39
C ASP A 330 -9.33 13.82 -19.30
N ASN A 331 -8.91 13.01 -18.33
CA ASN A 331 -9.75 12.53 -17.23
C ASN A 331 -9.71 13.43 -15.99
N VAL A 332 -8.90 14.49 -15.99
CA VAL A 332 -8.67 15.35 -14.82
C VAL A 332 -9.13 16.78 -15.11
N LYS A 333 -10.15 17.23 -14.39
CA LYS A 333 -10.72 18.56 -14.57
C LYS A 333 -10.29 19.53 -13.47
N ALA A 334 -9.68 20.64 -13.87
CA ALA A 334 -9.41 21.75 -12.96
C ALA A 334 -10.57 22.76 -12.97
N VAL A 335 -10.95 23.28 -11.82
CA VAL A 335 -11.90 24.40 -11.73
C VAL A 335 -11.27 25.54 -10.95
N LEU A 336 -11.12 26.68 -11.61
CA LEU A 336 -10.63 27.90 -11.00
C LEU A 336 -11.82 28.69 -10.48
N MET A 337 -11.77 29.11 -9.21
CA MET A 337 -12.89 29.76 -8.55
C MET A 337 -12.47 31.07 -7.87
N PRO A 338 -12.12 32.10 -8.68
CA PRO A 338 -11.68 33.38 -8.14
C PRO A 338 -12.82 34.10 -7.43
N SER A 339 -12.46 34.82 -6.36
CA SER A 339 -13.33 35.73 -5.62
C SER A 339 -12.91 37.18 -5.90
N PRO A 340 -13.62 38.19 -5.34
CA PRO A 340 -13.20 39.59 -5.42
C PRO A 340 -11.79 39.85 -4.86
N TYR A 341 -11.30 38.98 -3.97
CA TYR A 341 -9.99 39.11 -3.32
C TYR A 341 -8.87 38.32 -4.04
N SER A 342 -9.19 37.58 -5.11
CA SER A 342 -8.21 36.78 -5.83
C SER A 342 -7.29 37.65 -6.69
N SER A 343 -5.99 37.36 -6.66
CA SER A 343 -5.02 38.03 -7.52
C SER A 343 -5.10 37.53 -8.97
N GLU A 344 -4.82 38.41 -9.94
CA GLU A 344 -4.77 38.02 -11.36
C GLU A 344 -3.68 36.97 -11.66
N HIS A 345 -2.55 37.05 -10.95
CA HIS A 345 -1.45 36.10 -11.08
C HIS A 345 -1.88 34.67 -10.72
N SER A 346 -2.63 34.48 -9.62
CA SER A 346 -3.13 33.15 -9.22
C SER A 346 -3.99 32.47 -10.28
N VAL A 347 -4.84 33.24 -10.96
CA VAL A 347 -5.69 32.71 -12.06
C VAL A 347 -4.83 32.38 -13.28
N THR A 348 -3.89 33.26 -13.61
CA THR A 348 -2.99 33.09 -14.76
C THR A 348 -2.13 31.82 -14.61
N ASP A 349 -1.55 31.60 -13.43
CA ASP A 349 -0.71 30.43 -13.15
C ASP A 349 -1.51 29.12 -13.24
N ALA A 350 -2.72 29.08 -12.67
CA ALA A 350 -3.60 27.92 -12.74
C ALA A 350 -4.06 27.58 -14.17
N VAL A 351 -4.36 28.60 -14.99
CA VAL A 351 -4.66 28.43 -16.42
C VAL A 351 -3.43 27.93 -17.17
N GLN A 352 -2.25 28.50 -16.91
CA GLN A 352 -1.02 28.11 -17.59
C GLN A 352 -0.65 26.67 -17.28
N LEU A 353 -0.78 26.24 -16.02
CA LEU A 353 -0.56 24.86 -15.63
C LEU A 353 -1.51 23.90 -16.36
N SER A 354 -2.80 24.24 -16.42
CA SER A 354 -3.79 23.39 -17.10
C SER A 354 -3.50 23.24 -18.61
N LYS A 355 -3.00 24.32 -19.24
CA LYS A 355 -2.52 24.28 -20.63
C LYS A 355 -1.27 23.43 -20.79
N ASN A 356 -0.31 23.52 -19.87
CA ASN A 356 0.93 22.73 -19.92
C ASN A 356 0.65 21.23 -19.78
N LEU A 357 -0.25 20.87 -18.86
CA LEU A 357 -0.65 19.48 -18.62
C LEU A 357 -1.69 18.96 -19.63
N ASN A 358 -2.21 19.84 -20.49
CA ASN A 358 -3.24 19.54 -21.48
C ASN A 358 -4.50 18.89 -20.85
N ASN A 359 -4.97 19.43 -19.73
CA ASN A 359 -6.17 18.96 -19.05
C ASN A 359 -7.33 19.96 -19.20
N PRO A 360 -8.60 19.51 -19.19
CA PRO A 360 -9.75 20.41 -19.23
C PRO A 360 -9.80 21.29 -17.98
N TYR A 361 -10.14 22.56 -18.17
CA TYR A 361 -10.37 23.50 -17.07
C TYR A 361 -11.56 24.43 -17.34
N ASP A 362 -12.22 24.88 -16.27
CA ASP A 362 -13.24 25.93 -16.29
C ASP A 362 -12.90 27.03 -15.27
N ILE A 363 -13.43 28.23 -15.52
CA ILE A 363 -13.37 29.35 -14.57
C ILE A 363 -14.80 29.67 -14.11
N VAL A 364 -15.05 29.52 -12.81
CA VAL A 364 -16.36 29.78 -12.18
C VAL A 364 -16.17 30.77 -11.05
N ARG A 365 -16.45 32.04 -11.34
CA ARG A 365 -16.41 33.14 -10.36
C ARG A 365 -17.39 32.90 -9.20
N ILE A 366 -16.98 33.18 -7.97
CA ILE A 366 -17.82 32.95 -6.78
C ILE A 366 -18.52 34.20 -6.26
N ASP A 367 -18.26 35.37 -6.86
CA ASP A 367 -18.64 36.68 -6.33
C ASP A 367 -20.14 36.76 -6.01
N THR A 368 -21.01 36.43 -6.98
CA THR A 368 -22.47 36.51 -6.80
C THR A 368 -23.00 35.55 -5.72
N ILE A 369 -22.42 34.35 -5.64
CA ILE A 369 -22.85 33.35 -4.64
C ILE A 369 -22.40 33.80 -3.25
N TYR A 370 -21.17 34.28 -3.14
CA TYR A 370 -20.61 34.79 -1.91
C TYR A 370 -21.36 36.03 -1.40
N GLU A 371 -21.64 37.00 -2.27
CA GLU A 371 -22.44 38.19 -1.94
C GLU A 371 -23.85 37.81 -1.50
N SER A 372 -24.46 36.82 -2.14
CA SER A 372 -25.76 36.29 -1.72
C SER A 372 -25.71 35.71 -0.31
N PHE A 373 -24.65 34.98 0.06
CA PHE A 373 -24.49 34.51 1.45
C PHE A 373 -24.38 35.68 2.43
N LEU A 374 -23.54 36.67 2.14
CA LEU A 374 -23.37 37.84 3.01
C LEU A 374 -24.68 38.62 3.18
N GLN A 375 -25.44 38.80 2.10
CA GLN A 375 -26.73 39.49 2.15
C GLN A 375 -27.74 38.74 3.04
N GLN A 376 -27.82 37.41 2.92
CA GLN A 376 -28.74 36.61 3.74
C GLN A 376 -28.30 36.54 5.21
N LEU A 377 -27.00 36.61 5.48
CA LEU A 377 -26.44 36.58 6.83
C LEU A 377 -26.43 37.96 7.50
N GLN A 378 -26.58 39.05 6.75
CA GLN A 378 -26.53 40.42 7.28
C GLN A 378 -27.48 40.67 8.46
N PRO A 379 -28.75 40.20 8.47
CA PRO A 379 -29.63 40.40 9.62
C PRO A 379 -29.15 39.69 10.90
N ILE A 380 -28.33 38.65 10.76
CA ILE A 380 -27.76 37.86 11.87
C ILE A 380 -26.41 38.46 12.31
N PHE A 381 -25.54 38.80 11.36
CA PHE A 381 -24.20 39.35 11.64
C PHE A 381 -24.26 40.83 12.07
N GLY A 382 -25.31 41.55 11.65
CA GLY A 382 -25.46 42.97 11.93
C GLY A 382 -24.33 43.79 11.33
N ASN A 383 -23.70 44.62 12.15
CA ASN A 383 -22.57 45.49 11.78
C ASN A 383 -21.23 44.99 12.36
N LEU A 384 -21.12 43.70 12.69
CA LEU A 384 -19.83 43.14 13.10
C LEU A 384 -18.80 43.28 11.98
N PRO A 385 -17.51 43.49 12.32
CA PRO A 385 -16.46 43.61 11.32
C PRO A 385 -16.26 42.29 10.58
N PHE A 386 -15.83 42.39 9.31
CA PHE A 386 -15.39 41.27 8.50
C PHE A 386 -14.34 40.43 9.26
N GLY A 387 -14.44 39.10 9.19
CA GLY A 387 -13.45 38.21 9.74
C GLY A 387 -13.52 36.80 9.18
N LEU A 388 -13.19 35.83 10.04
CA LEU A 388 -13.03 34.43 9.66
C LEU A 388 -14.30 33.78 9.09
N ALA A 389 -15.48 34.24 9.50
CA ALA A 389 -16.75 33.68 9.00
C ALA A 389 -16.93 33.96 7.51
N GLU A 390 -16.63 35.19 7.08
CA GLU A 390 -16.69 35.64 5.70
C GLU A 390 -15.62 34.94 4.84
N GLU A 391 -14.39 34.84 5.33
CA GLU A 391 -13.30 34.10 4.64
C GLU A 391 -13.67 32.62 4.42
N ASN A 392 -14.13 31.94 5.48
CA ASN A 392 -14.53 30.54 5.40
C ASN A 392 -15.75 30.31 4.49
N THR A 393 -16.64 31.31 4.36
CA THR A 393 -17.78 31.24 3.44
C THR A 393 -17.33 31.16 1.99
N GLN A 394 -16.24 31.84 1.62
CA GLN A 394 -15.65 31.70 0.28
C GLN A 394 -15.16 30.26 0.04
N SER A 395 -14.41 29.70 0.98
CA SER A 395 -13.92 28.32 0.87
C SER A 395 -15.05 27.30 0.77
N ARG A 396 -16.10 27.41 1.59
CA ARG A 396 -17.29 26.52 1.51
C ARG A 396 -18.07 26.69 0.21
N THR A 397 -18.13 27.91 -0.33
CA THR A 397 -18.73 28.15 -1.65
C THR A 397 -18.00 27.37 -2.75
N ARG A 398 -16.65 27.39 -2.72
CA ARG A 398 -15.82 26.61 -3.64
C ARG A 398 -16.05 25.10 -3.50
N GLY A 399 -16.06 24.60 -2.26
CA GLY A 399 -16.35 23.19 -1.97
C GLY A 399 -17.70 22.76 -2.54
N ASN A 400 -18.76 23.56 -2.31
CA ASN A 400 -20.10 23.28 -2.83
C ASN A 400 -20.16 23.25 -4.37
N LEU A 401 -19.48 24.18 -5.05
CA LEU A 401 -19.42 24.19 -6.52
C LEU A 401 -18.72 22.93 -7.07
N LEU A 402 -17.57 22.57 -6.51
CA LEU A 402 -16.84 21.36 -6.91
C LEU A 402 -17.66 20.10 -6.67
N MET A 403 -18.31 19.99 -5.51
CA MET A 403 -19.18 18.86 -5.19
C MET A 403 -20.40 18.81 -6.12
N ALA A 404 -21.02 19.93 -6.44
CA ALA A 404 -22.13 19.98 -7.39
C ALA A 404 -21.72 19.49 -8.80
N ILE A 405 -20.55 19.90 -9.28
CA ILE A 405 -19.99 19.42 -10.56
C ILE A 405 -19.67 17.92 -10.48
N SER A 406 -19.04 17.49 -9.38
CA SER A 406 -18.73 16.08 -9.10
C SER A 406 -19.98 15.22 -9.15
N ASN A 407 -21.04 15.58 -8.41
CA ASN A 407 -22.29 14.83 -8.37
C ASN A 407 -22.99 14.79 -9.74
N LYS A 408 -22.94 15.88 -10.50
CA LYS A 408 -23.63 15.95 -11.79
C LYS A 408 -22.92 15.16 -12.89
N LEU A 409 -21.59 15.14 -12.88
CA LEU A 409 -20.78 14.64 -13.99
C LEU A 409 -19.96 13.37 -13.64
N GLY A 410 -20.06 12.87 -12.40
CA GLY A 410 -19.41 11.64 -11.96
C GLY A 410 -17.91 11.77 -11.74
N TYR A 411 -17.42 12.95 -11.33
CA TYR A 411 -16.03 13.13 -10.93
C TYR A 411 -15.81 12.80 -9.46
N ILE A 412 -14.61 12.36 -9.09
CA ILE A 412 -14.14 12.34 -7.69
C ILE A 412 -13.38 13.63 -7.40
N LEU A 413 -13.80 14.36 -6.37
CA LEU A 413 -13.10 15.55 -5.91
C LEU A 413 -11.81 15.16 -5.18
N LEU A 414 -10.66 15.59 -5.69
CA LEU A 414 -9.37 15.48 -5.01
C LEU A 414 -9.18 16.68 -4.09
N ASN A 415 -8.96 16.40 -2.80
CA ASN A 415 -8.56 17.39 -1.82
C ASN A 415 -7.05 17.68 -1.97
N THR A 416 -6.70 18.96 -1.80
CA THR A 416 -5.32 19.45 -2.00
C THR A 416 -4.64 19.87 -0.70
N SER A 417 -5.22 19.56 0.47
CA SER A 417 -4.64 19.92 1.76
C SER A 417 -3.41 19.06 2.04
N ASN A 418 -2.35 19.67 2.56
CA ASN A 418 -1.13 18.96 2.94
C ASN A 418 -1.08 18.64 4.45
N LYS A 419 -0.18 17.75 4.87
CA LYS A 419 -0.07 17.29 6.27
C LYS A 419 0.16 18.45 7.25
N SER A 420 0.92 19.48 6.86
CA SER A 420 1.18 20.65 7.72
C SER A 420 -0.09 21.45 8.02
N GLU A 421 -0.95 21.62 7.01
CA GLU A 421 -2.25 22.29 7.14
C GLU A 421 -3.19 21.48 8.01
N LEU A 422 -3.32 20.19 7.71
CA LEU A 422 -4.18 19.27 8.46
C LEU A 422 -3.76 19.17 9.93
N SER A 423 -2.46 19.08 10.21
CA SER A 423 -1.93 18.96 11.58
C SER A 423 -2.17 20.21 12.43
N THR A 424 -2.23 21.39 11.81
CA THR A 424 -2.42 22.67 12.51
C THR A 424 -3.86 23.16 12.48
N GLY A 425 -4.77 22.44 11.80
CA GLY A 425 -6.13 22.89 11.56
C GLY A 425 -6.20 24.11 10.64
N TYR A 426 -5.17 24.35 9.83
CA TYR A 426 -5.12 25.45 8.87
C TYR A 426 -5.90 25.09 7.60
N GLY A 427 -7.23 25.06 7.73
CA GLY A 427 -8.15 24.74 6.66
C GLY A 427 -9.60 25.02 7.03
N THR A 428 -10.47 25.02 6.03
CA THR A 428 -11.91 25.22 6.22
C THR A 428 -12.63 23.89 6.06
N LEU A 429 -13.23 23.38 7.15
CA LEU A 429 -14.16 22.26 7.07
C LEU A 429 -15.26 22.52 6.03
N TYR A 430 -15.47 21.54 5.15
CA TYR A 430 -16.42 21.58 4.04
C TYR A 430 -16.10 22.64 2.97
N GLY A 431 -14.91 23.25 3.04
CA GLY A 431 -14.37 24.16 2.04
C GLY A 431 -13.20 23.51 1.30
N ASP A 432 -11.98 24.00 1.55
CA ASP A 432 -10.75 23.42 0.99
C ASP A 432 -10.55 21.95 1.41
N MET A 433 -11.00 21.55 2.59
CA MET A 433 -10.96 20.16 3.07
C MET A 433 -11.96 19.22 2.37
N ALA A 434 -12.83 19.72 1.50
CA ALA A 434 -13.77 18.87 0.78
C ALA A 434 -13.06 17.99 -0.25
N GLY A 435 -13.36 16.69 -0.27
CA GLY A 435 -12.88 15.75 -1.26
C GLY A 435 -13.15 14.30 -0.89
N GLY A 436 -13.11 13.42 -1.89
CA GLY A 436 -13.18 11.97 -1.71
C GLY A 436 -11.82 11.31 -1.50
N LEU A 437 -10.73 12.00 -1.88
CA LEU A 437 -9.36 11.53 -1.69
C LEU A 437 -8.44 12.72 -1.37
N SER A 438 -7.69 12.66 -0.26
CA SER A 438 -6.68 13.65 0.09
C SER A 438 -5.31 13.18 -0.39
N VAL A 439 -4.84 13.73 -1.51
CA VAL A 439 -3.63 13.23 -2.18
C VAL A 439 -2.36 13.62 -1.43
N LEU A 440 -2.31 14.81 -0.84
CA LEU A 440 -1.15 15.32 -0.10
C LEU A 440 -1.31 15.19 1.41
N GLY A 441 -2.36 14.50 1.87
CA GLY A 441 -2.76 14.47 3.28
C GLY A 441 -1.66 13.99 4.23
N ASP A 442 -0.73 13.18 3.71
CA ASP A 442 0.42 12.68 4.47
C ASP A 442 1.79 13.28 4.07
N LEU A 443 1.81 14.36 3.28
CA LEU A 443 3.04 15.09 2.96
C LEU A 443 3.14 16.42 3.69
N TYR A 444 4.25 16.66 4.39
CA TYR A 444 4.54 17.98 4.93
C TYR A 444 4.75 19.00 3.81
N LYS A 445 4.51 20.29 4.08
CA LYS A 445 4.67 21.35 3.09
C LYS A 445 6.02 21.34 2.38
N MET A 446 7.09 21.06 3.12
CA MET A 446 8.45 20.96 2.57
C MET A 446 8.58 19.81 1.56
N GLN A 447 7.94 18.67 1.82
CA GLN A 447 7.89 17.55 0.87
C GLN A 447 7.05 17.90 -0.36
N VAL A 448 5.98 18.69 -0.24
CA VAL A 448 5.23 19.19 -1.40
C VAL A 448 6.12 20.03 -2.31
N TYR A 449 6.98 20.90 -1.75
CA TYR A 449 7.97 21.65 -2.53
C TYR A 449 9.05 20.76 -3.14
N ALA A 450 9.52 19.74 -2.43
CA ALA A 450 10.47 18.77 -2.96
C ALA A 450 9.87 18.00 -4.14
N LEU A 451 8.63 17.54 -4.00
CA LEU A 451 7.88 16.82 -5.01
C LEU A 451 7.63 17.69 -6.25
N ALA A 452 7.27 18.97 -6.06
CA ALA A 452 7.07 19.91 -7.15
C ALA A 452 8.36 20.24 -7.94
N LYS A 453 9.54 20.06 -7.34
CA LYS A 453 10.83 20.20 -8.04
C LYS A 453 11.23 18.92 -8.77
N TYR A 454 10.75 17.79 -8.28
CA TYR A 454 11.00 16.48 -8.87
C TYR A 454 10.15 16.26 -10.14
N ILE A 455 8.88 16.68 -10.10
CA ILE A 455 7.97 16.81 -11.25
C ILE A 455 8.46 17.95 -12.15
#